data_AF-A0A347ACJ3-F1
#
_entry.id   AF-A0A347ACJ3-F1
#
_cell.length_a   1.000
_cell.length_b   1.000
_cell.length_c   1.000
_cell.angle_alpha   90.00
_cell.angle_beta   90.00
_cell.angle_gamma   90.00
#
_symmetry.space_group_name_H-M   'P 1'
#
loop_
_entity.id
_entity.type
_entity.pdbx_description
1 polymer ?
#
loop_
_entity_poly.entity_id
_entity_poly.type
_entity_poly.pdbx_seq_one_letter_code
_entity_poly.pdbx_strand_id
1 'polypeptide(L)'
;MRFYTHIAGSVLSFLIFAYGMNLPDPLLGLFFAAWISVFPDIIDRFTGKHRGWGHSIFWLIPLSLVTFYNPVIGSALVIGFVGHLLLDIFTVHGCPLLYPLRENSFVCLNRVRRIKTGSNQDKSVLIFIVLLILPLLIFSTPLGSMLTGFNGSSTSFATDNQTENNSVEMKSNININLQVSDGDNKNITMEKVNDTVTTVLVKDVESADNI
;
A
#
# COMPACT_ATOMS: atom_id res chain seq x y z
N MET A 1 -23.48 11.32 -1.68
CA MET A 1 -22.50 12.12 -0.91
C MET A 1 -21.74 13.01 -1.90
N ARG A 2 -20.65 13.69 -1.52
CA ARG A 2 -19.77 14.28 -2.54
C ARG A 2 -18.90 13.20 -3.18
N PHE A 3 -18.45 13.45 -4.41
CA PHE A 3 -17.65 12.52 -5.22
C PHE A 3 -16.42 11.96 -4.48
N TYR A 4 -15.74 12.79 -3.67
CA TYR A 4 -14.57 12.36 -2.91
C TYR A 4 -14.88 11.30 -1.85
N THR A 5 -16.07 11.33 -1.25
CA THR A 5 -16.48 10.34 -0.23
C THR A 5 -16.80 9.02 -0.92
N HIS A 6 -17.38 9.08 -2.12
CA HIS A 6 -17.63 7.91 -2.96
C HIS A 6 -16.33 7.24 -3.38
N ILE A 7 -15.37 8.01 -3.90
CA ILE A 7 -14.04 7.50 -4.27
C ILE A 7 -13.39 6.79 -3.08
N ALA A 8 -13.38 7.44 -1.91
CA ALA A 8 -12.79 6.86 -0.71
C ALA A 8 -13.50 5.55 -0.29
N GLY A 9 -14.83 5.51 -0.31
CA GLY A 9 -15.59 4.31 0.06
C GLY A 9 -15.39 3.15 -0.92
N SER A 10 -15.32 3.44 -2.21
CA SER A 10 -15.05 2.46 -3.27
C SER A 10 -13.64 1.88 -3.16
N VAL A 11 -12.66 2.74 -2.90
CA VAL A 11 -11.27 2.33 -2.59
C VAL A 11 -11.22 1.42 -1.36
N LEU A 12 -11.87 1.82 -0.25
CA LEU A 12 -11.90 1.00 0.96
C LEU A 12 -12.56 -0.35 0.70
N SER A 13 -13.70 -0.37 0.02
CA SER A 13 -14.43 -1.60 -0.30
C SER A 13 -13.58 -2.56 -1.14
N PHE A 14 -12.88 -2.03 -2.16
CA PHE A 14 -11.97 -2.82 -2.97
C PHE A 14 -10.77 -3.33 -2.17
N LEU A 15 -10.15 -2.50 -1.32
CA LEU A 15 -9.01 -2.93 -0.50
C LEU A 15 -9.39 -4.06 0.45
N ILE A 16 -10.56 -4.00 1.09
CA ILE A 16 -11.08 -5.07 1.96
C ILE A 16 -11.22 -6.37 1.16
N PHE A 17 -11.80 -6.28 -0.04
CA PHE A 17 -11.97 -7.45 -0.90
C PHE A 17 -10.65 -8.01 -1.42
N ALA A 18 -9.75 -7.14 -1.90
CA ALA A 18 -8.44 -7.52 -2.42
C ALA A 18 -7.59 -8.20 -1.35
N TYR A 19 -7.65 -7.70 -0.12
CA TYR A 19 -7.01 -8.33 1.04
C TYR A 19 -7.64 -9.70 1.35
N GLY A 20 -8.97 -9.79 1.39
CA GLY A 20 -9.67 -11.06 1.69
C GLY A 20 -9.50 -12.14 0.63
N MET A 21 -9.38 -11.76 -0.65
CA MET A 21 -9.24 -12.67 -1.79
C MET A 21 -7.78 -12.87 -2.22
N ASN A 22 -6.83 -12.21 -1.56
CA ASN A 22 -5.41 -12.23 -1.86
C ASN A 22 -5.11 -11.97 -3.36
N LEU A 23 -5.69 -10.90 -3.90
CA LEU A 23 -5.57 -10.57 -5.32
C LEU A 23 -4.13 -10.16 -5.69
N PRO A 24 -3.62 -10.61 -6.86
CA PRO A 24 -2.36 -10.10 -7.39
C PRO A 24 -2.51 -8.64 -7.81
N ASP A 25 -1.49 -7.82 -7.54
CA ASP A 25 -1.36 -6.43 -7.97
C ASP A 25 -2.57 -5.52 -7.66
N PRO A 26 -2.91 -5.29 -6.38
CA PRO A 26 -4.09 -4.51 -5.98
C PRO A 26 -4.03 -3.04 -6.42
N LEU A 27 -2.86 -2.50 -6.76
CA LEU A 27 -2.69 -1.13 -7.25
C LEU A 27 -3.49 -0.85 -8.53
N LEU A 28 -3.50 -1.79 -9.47
CA LEU A 28 -4.27 -1.62 -10.71
C LEU A 28 -5.77 -1.59 -10.43
N GLY A 29 -6.24 -2.51 -9.58
CA GLY A 29 -7.64 -2.55 -9.17
C GLY A 29 -8.07 -1.30 -8.40
N LEU A 30 -7.17 -0.71 -7.59
CA LEU A 30 -7.43 0.53 -6.85
C LEU A 30 -7.80 1.70 -7.80
N PHE A 31 -7.06 1.83 -8.91
CA PHE A 31 -7.31 2.84 -9.93
C PHE A 31 -8.70 2.65 -10.56
N PHE A 32 -9.03 1.42 -10.96
CA PHE A 32 -10.34 1.13 -11.57
C PHE A 32 -11.50 1.28 -10.58
N ALA A 33 -11.32 0.90 -9.31
CA ALA A 33 -12.31 1.08 -8.26
C ALA A 33 -12.59 2.57 -7.98
N ALA A 34 -11.55 3.41 -7.96
CA ALA A 34 -11.72 4.86 -7.83
C ALA A 34 -12.42 5.46 -9.05
N TRP A 35 -12.03 5.04 -10.26
CA TRP A 35 -12.61 5.53 -11.51
C TRP A 35 -14.09 5.20 -11.64
N ILE A 36 -14.47 3.92 -11.46
CA ILE A 36 -15.86 3.47 -11.60
C ILE A 36 -16.77 4.09 -10.54
N SER A 37 -16.21 4.52 -9.40
CA SER A 37 -16.99 5.18 -8.36
C SER A 37 -17.61 6.50 -8.83
N VAL A 38 -17.03 7.19 -9.80
CA VAL A 38 -17.54 8.48 -10.29
C VAL A 38 -18.48 8.29 -11.49
N PHE A 39 -18.45 7.10 -12.11
CA PHE A 39 -19.21 6.77 -13.31
C PHE A 39 -20.74 6.95 -13.17
N PRO A 40 -21.40 6.53 -12.08
CA PRO A 40 -22.84 6.75 -11.87
C PRO A 40 -23.23 8.22 -11.97
N ASP A 41 -22.48 9.09 -11.30
CA ASP A 41 -22.73 10.54 -11.27
C ASP A 41 -22.50 11.18 -12.64
N ILE A 42 -21.52 10.68 -13.41
CA ILE A 42 -21.24 11.15 -14.77
C ILE A 42 -22.39 10.78 -15.71
N ILE A 43 -22.90 9.55 -15.65
CA ILE A 43 -24.04 9.12 -16.49
C ILE A 43 -25.28 9.97 -16.18
N ASP A 44 -25.57 10.19 -14.91
CA ASP A 44 -26.74 10.98 -14.51
C ASP A 44 -26.62 12.43 -14.96
N ARG A 45 -25.41 13.00 -14.92
CA ARG A 45 -25.14 14.33 -15.47
C ARG A 45 -25.34 14.38 -16.99
N PHE A 46 -24.94 13.34 -17.70
CA PHE A 46 -25.09 13.27 -19.17
C PHE A 46 -26.54 13.03 -19.60
N THR A 47 -27.27 12.19 -18.89
CA THR A 47 -28.68 11.86 -19.19
C THR A 47 -29.65 12.95 -18.73
N GLY A 48 -29.17 13.99 -18.03
CA GLY A 48 -29.97 15.12 -17.55
C GLY A 48 -30.93 14.77 -16.42
N LYS A 49 -31.02 13.50 -16.02
CA LYS A 49 -31.80 13.02 -14.88
C LYS A 49 -30.88 12.76 -13.70
N HIS A 50 -31.05 13.56 -12.65
CA HIS A 50 -30.33 13.36 -11.40
C HIS A 50 -30.83 12.06 -10.73
N ARG A 51 -29.94 11.09 -10.47
CA ARG A 51 -30.27 9.76 -9.90
C ARG A 51 -31.18 8.91 -10.78
N GLY A 52 -30.72 8.61 -11.98
CA GLY A 52 -31.45 7.81 -12.96
C GLY A 52 -30.67 6.56 -13.37
N TRP A 53 -30.26 6.53 -14.63
CA TRP A 53 -29.62 5.38 -15.26
C TRP A 53 -28.25 5.03 -14.65
N GLY A 54 -27.50 6.00 -14.14
CA GLY A 54 -26.18 5.76 -13.57
C GLY A 54 -26.20 4.93 -12.29
N HIS A 55 -27.30 5.00 -11.54
CA HIS A 55 -27.47 4.34 -10.24
C HIS A 55 -28.23 3.01 -10.30
N SER A 56 -28.41 2.49 -11.52
CA SER A 56 -29.11 1.24 -11.74
C SER A 56 -28.22 0.03 -11.44
N ILE A 57 -28.78 -0.96 -10.75
CA ILE A 57 -28.13 -2.26 -10.50
C ILE A 57 -27.82 -3.00 -11.82
N PHE A 58 -28.48 -2.66 -12.93
CA PHE A 58 -28.26 -3.28 -14.23
C PHE A 58 -26.83 -3.11 -14.76
N TRP A 59 -26.10 -2.08 -14.30
CA TRP A 59 -24.69 -1.92 -14.63
C TRP A 59 -23.80 -3.03 -14.07
N LEU A 60 -24.24 -3.77 -13.05
CA LEU A 60 -23.48 -4.92 -12.56
C LEU A 60 -23.33 -6.03 -13.62
N ILE A 61 -24.27 -6.16 -14.56
CA ILE A 61 -24.22 -7.20 -15.60
C ILE A 61 -23.00 -7.00 -16.52
N PRO A 62 -22.85 -5.86 -17.23
CA PRO A 62 -21.68 -5.65 -18.07
C PRO A 62 -20.38 -5.56 -17.28
N LEU A 63 -20.40 -4.99 -16.06
CA LEU A 63 -19.21 -4.92 -15.21
C LEU A 63 -18.74 -6.31 -14.76
N SER A 64 -19.68 -7.21 -14.42
CA SER A 64 -19.35 -8.59 -14.06
C SER A 64 -18.83 -9.38 -15.26
N LEU A 65 -19.17 -9.00 -16.49
CA LEU A 65 -18.65 -9.67 -17.69
C LEU A 65 -17.14 -9.43 -17.85
N VAL A 66 -16.64 -8.26 -17.43
CA VAL A 66 -15.21 -7.93 -17.44
C VAL A 66 -14.40 -8.86 -16.54
N THR A 67 -15.01 -9.37 -15.45
CA THR A 67 -14.36 -10.31 -14.52
C THR A 67 -13.91 -11.59 -15.19
N PHE A 68 -14.59 -12.06 -16.25
CA PHE A 68 -14.18 -13.24 -17.01
C PHE A 68 -12.92 -13.01 -17.85
N TYR A 69 -12.63 -11.76 -18.24
CA TYR A 69 -11.43 -11.40 -19.00
C TYR A 69 -10.25 -11.07 -18.09
N ASN A 70 -10.50 -10.27 -17.06
CA ASN A 70 -9.50 -9.93 -16.06
C ASN A 70 -10.16 -9.88 -14.67
N PRO A 71 -9.88 -10.84 -13.79
CA PRO A 71 -10.55 -10.93 -12.50
C PRO A 71 -10.21 -9.76 -11.57
N VAL A 72 -9.02 -9.17 -11.68
CA VAL A 72 -8.60 -8.02 -10.88
C VAL A 72 -9.38 -6.77 -11.29
N ILE A 73 -9.42 -6.48 -12.59
CA ILE A 73 -10.14 -5.30 -13.11
C ILE A 73 -11.65 -5.47 -12.93
N GLY A 74 -12.21 -6.63 -13.28
CA GLY A 74 -13.65 -6.87 -13.16
C GLY A 74 -14.15 -6.82 -11.72
N SER A 75 -13.42 -7.44 -10.78
CA SER A 75 -13.77 -7.34 -9.36
C SER A 75 -13.64 -5.90 -8.84
N ALA A 76 -12.62 -5.15 -9.25
CA ALA A 76 -12.47 -3.73 -8.91
C ALA A 76 -13.64 -2.88 -9.42
N LEU A 77 -14.08 -3.11 -10.66
CA LEU A 77 -15.22 -2.41 -11.25
C LEU A 77 -16.53 -2.71 -10.51
N VAL A 78 -16.80 -3.99 -10.27
CA VAL A 78 -18.01 -4.42 -9.55
C VAL A 78 -18.02 -3.86 -8.13
N ILE A 79 -16.92 -4.00 -7.40
CA ILE A 79 -16.86 -3.59 -5.99
C ILE A 79 -16.82 -2.08 -5.83
N GLY A 80 -16.11 -1.36 -6.72
CA GLY A 80 -16.15 0.09 -6.73
C GLY A 80 -17.56 0.62 -7.03
N PHE A 81 -18.27 0.02 -7.99
CA PHE A 81 -19.65 0.40 -8.28
C PHE A 81 -20.60 0.10 -7.12
N VAL A 82 -20.49 -1.09 -6.52
CA VAL A 82 -21.29 -1.45 -5.32
C VAL A 82 -20.97 -0.52 -4.15
N GLY A 83 -19.69 -0.19 -3.92
CA GLY A 83 -19.27 0.74 -2.87
C GLY A 83 -19.90 2.12 -3.03
N HIS A 84 -19.96 2.64 -4.27
CA HIS A 84 -20.67 3.87 -4.59
C HIS A 84 -22.16 3.80 -4.21
N LEU A 85 -22.86 2.75 -4.69
CA LEU A 85 -24.29 2.57 -4.41
C LEU A 85 -24.57 2.43 -2.91
N LEU A 86 -23.75 1.65 -2.19
CA LEU A 86 -23.89 1.46 -0.75
C LEU A 86 -23.81 2.79 0.00
N LEU A 87 -22.82 3.63 -0.31
CA LEU A 87 -22.71 4.96 0.30
C LEU A 87 -23.92 5.83 0.01
N ASP A 88 -24.47 5.75 -1.21
CA ASP A 88 -25.64 6.54 -1.58
C ASP A 88 -26.92 6.11 -0.86
N ILE A 89 -27.06 4.82 -0.54
CA ILE A 89 -28.16 4.27 0.29
C ILE A 89 -28.11 4.82 1.74
N PHE A 90 -26.96 5.23 2.26
CA PHE A 90 -26.85 5.86 3.59
C PHE A 90 -27.22 7.36 3.60
N THR A 91 -27.42 7.96 2.43
CA THR A 91 -27.74 9.40 2.34
C THR A 91 -29.22 9.68 2.54
N VAL A 92 -29.57 10.97 2.69
CA VAL A 92 -30.96 11.42 2.79
C VAL A 92 -31.81 11.00 1.59
N HIS A 93 -31.22 11.07 0.40
CA HIS A 93 -31.91 10.83 -0.86
C HIS A 93 -31.96 9.34 -1.26
N GLY A 94 -31.00 8.55 -0.79
CA GLY A 94 -30.90 7.13 -1.12
C GLY A 94 -30.44 6.88 -2.56
N CYS A 95 -30.61 5.62 -2.98
CA CYS A 95 -30.22 5.15 -4.31
C CYS A 95 -31.39 4.42 -5.01
N PRO A 96 -31.79 4.79 -6.23
CA PRO A 96 -32.84 4.10 -6.99
C PRO A 96 -32.29 2.86 -7.71
N LEU A 97 -31.96 1.81 -6.94
CA LEU A 97 -31.31 0.59 -7.42
C LEU A 97 -32.04 -0.11 -8.59
N LEU A 98 -33.37 -0.06 -8.59
CA LEU A 98 -34.22 -0.75 -9.57
C LEU A 98 -34.63 0.14 -10.76
N TYR A 99 -34.05 1.32 -10.91
CA TYR A 99 -34.33 2.17 -12.07
C TYR A 99 -33.91 1.47 -13.38
N PRO A 100 -34.69 1.53 -14.48
CA PRO A 100 -35.94 2.28 -14.67
C PRO A 100 -37.23 1.53 -14.27
N LEU A 101 -37.15 0.28 -13.79
CA LEU A 101 -38.33 -0.51 -13.41
C LEU A 101 -39.06 0.07 -12.19
N ARG A 102 -38.31 0.68 -11.26
CA ARG A 102 -38.86 1.33 -10.08
C ARG A 102 -38.04 2.56 -9.69
N GLU A 103 -38.70 3.70 -9.58
CA GLU A 103 -38.07 4.98 -9.27
C GLU A 103 -37.86 5.22 -7.75
N ASN A 104 -38.41 4.34 -6.91
CA ASN A 104 -38.28 4.49 -5.46
C ASN A 104 -36.82 4.34 -5.02
N SER A 105 -36.33 5.32 -4.26
CA SER A 105 -35.00 5.24 -3.68
C SER A 105 -34.97 4.30 -2.47
N PHE A 106 -33.95 3.45 -2.45
CA PHE A 106 -33.64 2.62 -1.31
C PHE A 106 -32.81 3.43 -0.32
N VAL A 107 -33.20 3.32 0.96
CA VAL A 107 -32.50 4.00 2.06
C VAL A 107 -32.35 3.03 3.23
N CYS A 108 -31.15 2.91 3.76
CA CYS A 108 -30.86 1.98 4.87
C CYS A 108 -31.20 2.59 6.24
N LEU A 109 -31.06 3.91 6.41
CA LEU A 109 -31.19 4.56 7.70
C LEU A 109 -32.55 5.25 7.90
N ASN A 110 -33.02 5.22 9.15
CA ASN A 110 -34.18 6.00 9.57
C ASN A 110 -33.92 7.51 9.33
N ARG A 111 -34.98 8.28 9.04
CA ARG A 111 -34.92 9.66 8.53
C ARG A 111 -33.95 10.58 9.29
N VAL A 112 -33.86 10.44 10.61
CA VAL A 112 -33.04 11.28 11.49
C VAL A 112 -31.54 10.96 11.41
N ARG A 113 -31.17 9.72 11.05
CA ARG A 113 -29.77 9.24 11.02
C ARG A 113 -29.14 9.30 9.63
N ARG A 114 -29.89 9.73 8.61
CA ARG A 114 -29.40 9.79 7.23
C ARG A 114 -28.34 10.88 7.06
N ILE A 115 -27.34 10.59 6.25
CA ILE A 115 -26.22 11.51 6.05
C ILE A 115 -26.61 12.59 5.05
N LYS A 116 -26.56 13.85 5.49
CA LYS A 116 -26.77 15.02 4.63
C LYS A 116 -25.50 15.28 3.82
N THR A 117 -25.63 15.30 2.49
CA THR A 117 -24.50 15.56 1.58
C THR A 117 -23.94 16.96 1.83
N GLY A 118 -22.60 17.09 1.92
CA GLY A 118 -21.93 18.35 2.21
C GLY A 118 -22.03 18.85 3.65
N SER A 119 -22.67 18.09 4.55
CA SER A 119 -22.69 18.41 5.98
C SER A 119 -21.39 17.96 6.69
N ASN A 120 -21.23 18.35 7.95
CA ASN A 120 -20.13 17.86 8.79
C ASN A 120 -20.14 16.33 8.92
N GLN A 121 -21.31 15.68 8.83
CA GLN A 121 -21.41 14.22 8.86
C GLN A 121 -20.75 13.56 7.63
N ASP A 122 -20.90 14.15 6.44
CA ASP A 122 -20.25 13.66 5.20
C ASP A 122 -18.72 13.75 5.32
N LYS A 123 -18.22 14.87 5.87
CA LYS A 123 -16.79 15.06 6.16
C LYS A 123 -16.26 14.07 7.19
N SER A 124 -17.01 13.80 8.25
CA SER A 124 -16.63 12.80 9.26
C SER A 124 -16.55 11.40 8.67
N VAL A 125 -17.48 11.03 7.79
CA VAL A 125 -17.47 9.73 7.10
C VAL A 125 -16.25 9.60 6.19
N LEU A 126 -15.90 10.65 5.44
CA LEU A 126 -14.68 10.68 4.65
C LEU A 126 -13.44 10.43 5.52
N ILE A 127 -13.28 11.21 6.60
CA ILE A 127 -12.11 11.10 7.49
C ILE A 127 -12.02 9.69 8.08
N PHE A 128 -13.16 9.14 8.51
CA PHE A 128 -13.24 7.78 9.01
C PHE A 128 -12.82 6.73 7.97
N ILE A 129 -13.28 6.85 6.72
CA ILE A 129 -12.89 5.95 5.63
C ILE A 129 -11.39 6.06 5.33
N VAL A 130 -10.85 7.28 5.24
CA VAL A 130 -9.41 7.50 5.00
C VAL A 130 -8.57 6.90 6.11
N LEU A 131 -9.01 7.03 7.37
CA LEU A 131 -8.35 6.41 8.52
C LEU A 131 -8.31 4.88 8.42
N LEU A 132 -9.35 4.24 7.85
CA LEU A 132 -9.38 2.78 7.65
C LEU A 132 -8.54 2.32 6.45
N ILE A 133 -8.40 3.15 5.41
CA ILE A 133 -7.59 2.84 4.23
C ILE A 133 -6.11 2.72 4.60
N LEU A 134 -5.61 3.58 5.48
CA LEU A 134 -4.19 3.63 5.83
C LEU A 134 -3.62 2.30 6.37
N PRO A 135 -4.18 1.68 7.43
CA PRO A 135 -3.70 0.38 7.90
C PRO A 135 -3.88 -0.70 6.84
N LEU A 136 -4.99 -0.70 6.10
CA LEU A 136 -5.21 -1.69 5.05
C LEU A 136 -4.16 -1.62 3.95
N LEU A 137 -3.76 -0.42 3.51
CA LEU A 137 -2.70 -0.26 2.51
C LEU A 137 -1.35 -0.78 3.03
N ILE A 138 -1.03 -0.51 4.30
CA ILE A 138 0.21 -0.99 4.92
C ILE A 138 0.24 -2.52 4.93
N PHE A 139 -0.86 -3.19 5.29
CA PHE A 139 -0.92 -4.65 5.37
C PHE A 139 -1.14 -5.37 4.03
N SER A 140 -1.76 -4.71 3.04
CA SER A 140 -2.12 -5.33 1.76
C SER A 140 -1.10 -5.10 0.65
N THR A 141 -0.18 -4.14 0.82
CA THR A 141 0.84 -3.82 -0.20
C THR A 141 2.25 -4.06 0.34
N PRO A 142 3.25 -4.24 -0.55
CA PRO A 142 4.65 -4.34 -0.15
C PRO A 142 5.16 -3.14 0.66
N LEU A 143 4.41 -2.03 0.71
CA LEU A 143 4.73 -0.82 1.46
C LEU A 143 4.88 -1.09 2.97
N GLY A 144 4.14 -2.04 3.54
CA GLY A 144 4.32 -2.43 4.95
C GLY A 144 5.67 -3.11 5.22
N SER A 145 6.18 -3.89 4.25
CA SER A 145 7.52 -4.48 4.33
C SER A 145 8.62 -3.41 4.23
N MET A 146 8.39 -2.35 3.46
CA MET A 146 9.31 -1.19 3.41
C MET A 146 9.28 -0.42 4.74
N LEU A 147 8.11 -0.14 5.30
CA LEU A 147 7.96 0.58 6.58
C LEU A 147 8.52 -0.22 7.78
N THR A 148 8.40 -1.54 7.77
CA THR A 148 9.02 -2.40 8.77
C THR A 148 10.51 -2.62 8.52
N GLY A 149 10.96 -2.62 7.26
CA GLY A 149 12.38 -2.55 6.89
C GLY A 149 13.07 -1.22 7.27
N PHE A 150 12.30 -0.14 7.40
CA PHE A 150 12.76 1.13 7.98
C PHE A 150 13.13 1.00 9.47
N ASN A 151 12.64 0.01 10.22
CA ASN A 151 13.14 -0.24 11.59
C ASN A 151 14.61 -0.73 11.60
N GLY A 152 15.17 -1.16 10.46
CA GLY A 152 16.60 -1.44 10.31
C GLY A 152 17.40 -0.28 9.73
N SER A 153 16.74 0.79 9.27
CA SER A 153 17.37 1.99 8.73
C SER A 153 17.04 3.15 9.67
N SER A 154 17.90 3.34 10.66
CA SER A 154 17.87 4.43 11.63
C SER A 154 17.64 5.77 10.94
N THR A 155 16.39 6.22 10.89
CA THR A 155 16.04 7.62 10.63
C THR A 155 16.52 8.40 11.85
N SER A 156 17.76 8.86 11.82
CA SER A 156 18.29 9.83 12.76
C SER A 156 17.53 11.13 12.57
N PHE A 157 16.44 11.28 13.30
CA PHE A 157 15.97 12.61 13.67
C PHE A 157 16.94 13.13 14.71
N ALA A 158 17.47 14.34 14.48
CA ALA A 158 18.34 15.04 15.42
C ALA A 158 17.57 15.34 16.71
N THR A 159 17.50 14.35 17.60
CA THR A 159 17.27 14.56 19.02
C THR A 159 18.64 14.79 19.63
N ASP A 160 18.87 16.05 19.99
CA ASP A 160 19.97 16.46 20.85
C ASP A 160 19.70 15.84 22.23
N ASN A 161 20.25 14.65 22.46
CA ASN A 161 20.26 14.04 23.78
C ASN A 161 21.69 13.64 24.14
N GLN A 162 22.07 14.13 25.30
CA GLN A 162 23.37 14.06 25.92
C GLN A 162 23.96 12.65 25.92
N THR A 163 25.24 12.63 25.59
CA THR A 163 26.29 11.63 25.81
C THR A 163 26.01 10.62 26.94
N GLU A 164 25.74 9.37 26.57
CA GLU A 164 26.16 8.21 27.35
C GLU A 164 27.03 7.30 26.48
N ASN A 165 28.31 7.20 26.86
CA ASN A 165 29.32 6.38 26.21
C ASN A 165 29.00 4.89 26.42
N ASN A 166 28.41 4.24 25.42
CA ASN A 166 28.48 2.79 25.29
C ASN A 166 29.17 2.48 23.95
N SER A 167 30.48 2.21 24.03
CA SER A 167 31.29 1.73 22.92
C SER A 167 30.86 0.32 22.55
N VAL A 168 29.95 0.19 21.59
CA VAL A 168 29.71 -1.08 20.91
C VAL A 168 30.90 -1.33 19.97
N GLU A 169 31.79 -2.23 20.37
CA GLU A 169 32.85 -2.74 19.50
C GLU A 169 32.23 -3.42 18.27
N MET A 170 32.24 -2.73 17.13
CA MET A 170 31.99 -3.38 15.83
C MET A 170 33.20 -4.27 15.50
N LYS A 171 33.08 -5.58 15.75
CA LYS A 171 34.01 -6.58 15.22
C LYS A 171 33.81 -6.71 13.71
N SER A 172 34.70 -6.10 12.93
CA SER A 172 34.79 -6.33 11.49
C SER A 172 35.88 -7.37 11.24
N ASN A 173 35.49 -8.59 10.86
CA ASN A 173 36.43 -9.65 10.52
C ASN A 173 36.74 -9.58 9.02
N ILE A 174 37.98 -9.25 8.67
CA ILE A 174 38.47 -9.25 7.29
C ILE A 174 39.29 -10.53 7.08
N ASN A 175 38.77 -11.46 6.27
CA ASN A 175 39.51 -12.65 5.85
C ASN A 175 40.29 -12.34 4.57
N ILE A 176 41.62 -12.34 4.68
CA ILE A 176 42.53 -12.15 3.55
C ILE A 176 43.19 -13.50 3.25
N ASN A 177 42.98 -14.02 2.05
CA ASN A 177 43.64 -15.23 1.58
C ASN A 177 44.82 -14.84 0.67
N LEU A 178 46.03 -15.27 1.04
CA LEU A 178 47.28 -14.95 0.35
C LEU A 178 47.91 -16.25 -0.13
N GLN A 179 48.01 -16.43 -1.45
CA GLN A 179 48.81 -17.50 -2.03
C GLN A 179 50.16 -16.95 -2.44
N VAL A 180 51.23 -17.53 -1.87
CA VAL A 180 52.61 -17.24 -2.24
C VAL A 180 53.17 -18.51 -2.90
N SER A 181 53.82 -18.35 -4.05
CA SER A 181 54.51 -19.43 -4.74
C SER A 181 55.95 -19.52 -4.26
N ASP A 182 56.45 -20.75 -4.07
CA ASP A 182 57.74 -21.06 -3.43
C ASP A 182 58.92 -20.25 -3.97
N GLY A 183 59.75 -19.76 -3.04
CA GLY A 183 61.13 -19.35 -3.28
C GLY A 183 61.49 -17.89 -2.96
N ASP A 184 60.53 -17.01 -2.67
CA ASP A 184 60.79 -15.60 -2.39
C ASP A 184 60.20 -15.14 -1.05
N ASN A 185 61.05 -14.69 -0.13
CA ASN A 185 60.62 -13.92 1.04
C ASN A 185 59.98 -12.60 0.58
N LYS A 186 58.69 -12.39 0.85
CA LYS A 186 57.99 -11.12 0.54
C LYS A 186 57.47 -10.45 1.80
N ASN A 187 57.78 -9.17 1.94
CA ASN A 187 57.28 -8.34 3.04
C ASN A 187 55.88 -7.82 2.70
N ILE A 188 54.92 -8.04 3.59
CA ILE A 188 53.56 -7.48 3.47
C ILE A 188 53.42 -6.35 4.49
N THR A 189 53.31 -5.12 4.01
CA THR A 189 53.08 -3.92 4.82
C THR A 189 51.60 -3.55 4.77
N MET A 190 50.94 -3.51 5.92
CA MET A 190 49.57 -3.03 6.05
C MET A 190 49.57 -1.67 6.76
N GLU A 191 49.16 -0.63 6.05
CA GLU A 191 48.97 0.71 6.61
C GLU A 191 47.49 0.94 6.93
N LYS A 192 47.20 1.21 8.21
CA LYS A 192 45.91 1.72 8.62
C LYS A 192 45.90 3.22 8.33
N VAL A 193 44.88 3.71 7.60
CA VAL A 193 44.78 5.11 7.12
C VAL A 193 44.71 6.16 8.25
N ASN A 194 44.81 5.79 9.53
CA ASN A 194 45.00 6.71 10.66
C ASN A 194 45.72 6.04 11.85
N ASP A 195 47.05 6.00 11.78
CA ASP A 195 48.01 5.87 12.90
C ASP A 195 48.18 4.51 13.59
N THR A 196 48.54 3.46 12.85
CA THR A 196 49.52 2.44 13.31
C THR A 196 49.86 1.47 12.18
N VAL A 197 51.14 1.41 11.78
CA VAL A 197 51.64 0.43 10.80
C VAL A 197 51.94 -0.87 11.53
N THR A 198 51.31 -1.96 11.13
CA THR A 198 51.61 -3.30 11.67
C THR A 198 52.38 -4.07 10.61
N THR A 199 53.63 -4.42 10.90
CA THR A 199 54.48 -5.19 9.99
C THR A 199 54.47 -6.65 10.43
N VAL A 200 54.00 -7.55 9.56
CA VAL A 200 54.02 -8.99 9.80
C VAL A 200 55.12 -9.61 8.94
N LEU A 201 56.10 -10.22 9.59
CA LEU A 201 57.25 -10.85 8.93
C LEU A 201 56.99 -12.34 8.79
N VAL A 202 56.75 -12.80 7.56
CA VAL A 202 56.57 -14.22 7.23
C VAL A 202 57.93 -14.77 6.81
N LYS A 203 58.43 -15.75 7.55
CA LYS A 203 59.64 -16.51 7.20
C LYS A 203 59.22 -17.90 6.79
N ASP A 204 59.76 -18.39 5.67
CA ASP A 204 59.67 -19.80 5.35
C ASP A 204 60.44 -20.62 6.40
N VAL A 205 59.83 -21.72 6.81
CA VAL A 205 60.50 -22.72 7.64
C VAL A 205 61.29 -23.60 6.70
N GLU A 206 62.63 -23.51 6.76
CA GLU A 206 63.52 -24.46 6.07
C GLU A 206 63.10 -25.89 6.44
N SER A 207 62.81 -26.70 5.42
CA SER A 207 62.60 -28.14 5.60
C SER A 207 63.85 -28.71 6.26
N ALA A 208 63.67 -29.28 7.46
CA ALA A 208 64.69 -30.10 8.06
C ALA A 208 64.85 -31.36 7.21
N ASP A 209 65.86 -31.38 6.35
CA ASP A 209 66.32 -32.59 5.67
C ASP A 209 66.72 -33.61 6.75
N ASN A 210 65.92 -34.67 6.88
CA ASN A 210 66.26 -35.84 7.69
C ASN A 210 67.38 -36.61 6.97
N ILE A 211 68.59 -36.58 7.54
CA ILE A 211 69.66 -37.56 7.30
C ILE A 211 69.55 -38.66 8.35
#